data_AF-F1T3R8-F1
#
_entry.id   AF-F1T3R8-F1
#
_cell.length_a   1.000
_cell.length_b   1.000
_cell.length_c   1.000
_cell.angle_alpha   90.00
_cell.angle_beta   90.00
_cell.angle_gamma   90.00
#
_symmetry.space_group_name_H-M   'P 1'
#
loop_
_entity.id
_entity.type
_entity.pdbx_description
1 polymer ?
#
loop_
_entity_poly.entity_id
_entity_poly.type
_entity_poly.pdbx_seq_one_letter_code
_entity_poly.pdbx_strand_id
1 'polypeptide(L)'
;MLFLVVNADLLQKGFNMAQELDLKHENNSFAVSLVFPWIKGNMSVDKNFIRVSIPNTILGFIPAGKHVDNSPLQTVSNVSVGTSYKLAPMVIGLLLVLNGIGSISKGLSASILIVIGALLFFSGIKTSFAYERSGIGQVVEFPFFESNHVHEFESQIIDALTKYQDARDAMAANMAGAATIVDAIKQNRM
;
A
#
# COMPACT_ATOMS: atom_id res chain seq x y z
N MET A 1 -23.47 36.00 22.60
CA MET A 1 -22.59 35.95 21.42
C MET A 1 -21.52 34.86 21.55
N LEU A 2 -20.84 34.75 22.69
CA LEU A 2 -19.82 33.72 22.96
C LEU A 2 -20.31 32.26 22.82
N PHE A 3 -21.56 31.98 23.22
CA PHE A 3 -22.16 30.63 23.14
C PHE A 3 -22.44 30.12 21.72
N LEU A 4 -22.61 31.01 20.74
CA LEU A 4 -22.84 30.63 19.34
C LEU A 4 -21.53 30.29 18.62
N VAL A 5 -20.43 30.95 18.99
CA VAL A 5 -19.11 30.75 18.37
C VAL A 5 -18.52 29.39 18.77
N VAL A 6 -18.63 29.01 20.05
CA VAL A 6 -18.15 27.70 20.55
C VAL A 6 -18.87 26.53 19.89
N ASN A 7 -20.16 26.69 19.56
CA ASN A 7 -20.94 25.64 18.91
C ASN A 7 -20.53 25.46 17.44
N ALA A 8 -20.23 26.56 16.73
CA ALA A 8 -19.72 26.51 15.37
C ALA A 8 -18.36 25.80 15.28
N ASP A 9 -17.44 26.07 16.21
CA ASP A 9 -16.13 25.39 16.25
C ASP A 9 -16.25 23.89 16.54
N LEU A 10 -17.16 23.49 17.45
CA LEU A 10 -17.39 22.08 17.75
C LEU A 10 -18.05 21.34 16.59
N LEU A 11 -18.96 21.99 15.87
CA LEU A 11 -19.59 21.44 14.66
C LEU A 11 -18.59 21.32 13.51
N GLN A 12 -17.71 22.31 13.33
CA GLN A 12 -16.68 22.28 12.30
C GLN A 12 -15.61 21.24 12.61
N LYS A 13 -15.24 21.09 13.88
CA LYS A 13 -14.37 20.00 14.34
C LYS A 13 -15.04 18.64 14.17
N GLY A 14 -16.32 18.52 14.48
CA GLY A 14 -17.10 17.30 14.24
C GLY A 14 -17.20 16.92 12.76
N PHE A 15 -17.38 17.92 11.87
CA PHE A 15 -17.42 17.74 10.42
C PHE A 15 -16.06 17.31 9.85
N ASN A 16 -14.98 17.95 10.28
CA ASN A 16 -13.62 17.59 9.89
C ASN A 16 -13.25 16.17 10.39
N MET A 17 -13.66 15.80 11.62
CA MET A 17 -13.48 14.45 12.13
C MET A 17 -14.34 13.43 11.38
N ALA A 18 -15.55 13.77 10.95
CA ALA A 18 -16.37 12.90 10.12
C ALA A 18 -15.76 12.68 8.73
N GLN A 19 -15.20 13.72 8.10
CA GLN A 19 -14.45 13.60 6.85
C GLN A 19 -13.17 12.77 7.01
N GLU A 20 -12.43 12.91 8.11
CA GLU A 20 -11.23 12.10 8.36
C GLU A 20 -11.59 10.62 8.64
N LEU A 21 -12.77 10.35 9.19
CA LEU A 21 -13.28 8.99 9.40
C LEU A 21 -13.83 8.35 8.10
N ASP A 22 -14.44 9.14 7.22
CA ASP A 22 -14.94 8.70 5.92
C ASP A 22 -13.79 8.41 4.93
N LEU A 23 -12.74 9.25 4.95
CA LEU A 23 -11.50 9.02 4.21
C LEU A 23 -10.71 7.79 4.68
N LYS A 24 -10.91 7.34 5.93
CA LYS A 24 -10.20 6.17 6.49
C LYS A 24 -10.78 4.82 6.09
N HIS A 25 -11.88 4.80 5.35
CA HIS A 25 -12.56 3.59 4.91
C HIS A 25 -12.57 3.43 3.38
N GLU A 26 -11.66 4.07 2.66
CA GLU A 26 -11.52 3.79 1.23
C GLU A 26 -10.98 2.37 1.04
N ASN A 27 -11.83 1.53 0.45
CA ASN A 27 -11.49 0.17 0.04
C ASN A 27 -10.48 0.29 -1.10
N ASN A 28 -9.20 0.45 -0.76
CA ASN A 28 -8.09 0.62 -1.70
C ASN A 28 -7.81 -0.69 -2.43
N SER A 29 -8.70 -0.98 -3.38
CA SER A 29 -8.63 -2.14 -4.26
C SER A 29 -7.72 -1.81 -5.44
N PHE A 30 -6.83 -2.73 -5.78
CA PHE A 30 -5.90 -2.59 -6.89
C PHE A 30 -5.96 -3.82 -7.79
N ALA A 31 -5.64 -3.67 -9.07
CA ALA A 31 -5.52 -4.81 -9.98
C ALA A 31 -4.26 -5.64 -9.69
N VAL A 32 -4.38 -6.96 -9.69
CA VAL A 32 -3.24 -7.86 -9.46
C VAL A 32 -2.48 -8.17 -10.76
N SER A 33 -3.11 -7.97 -11.92
CA SER A 33 -2.55 -8.33 -13.22
C SER A 33 -2.96 -7.35 -14.32
N LEU A 34 -2.06 -7.13 -15.26
CA LEU A 34 -2.34 -6.39 -16.50
C LEU A 34 -3.31 -7.15 -17.41
N VAL A 35 -3.20 -8.48 -17.46
CA VAL A 35 -4.02 -9.31 -18.34
C VAL A 35 -5.41 -9.55 -17.74
N PHE A 36 -5.50 -9.58 -16.42
CA PHE A 36 -6.72 -9.90 -15.68
C PHE A 36 -7.05 -8.80 -14.66
N PRO A 37 -7.36 -7.56 -15.11
CA PRO A 37 -7.54 -6.41 -14.22
C PRO A 37 -8.79 -6.50 -13.34
N TRP A 38 -9.74 -7.38 -13.68
CA TRP A 38 -10.92 -7.65 -12.84
C TRP A 38 -10.59 -8.38 -11.55
N ILE A 39 -9.40 -8.99 -11.46
CA ILE A 39 -8.93 -9.66 -10.24
C ILE A 39 -8.31 -8.60 -9.35
N LYS A 40 -9.04 -8.24 -8.29
CA LYS A 40 -8.67 -7.17 -7.37
C LYS A 40 -8.03 -7.72 -6.11
N GLY A 41 -6.90 -7.14 -5.73
CA GLY A 41 -6.37 -7.18 -4.36
C GLY A 41 -6.96 -6.05 -3.54
N ASN A 42 -6.70 -6.07 -2.24
CA ASN A 42 -7.07 -5.00 -1.32
C ASN A 42 -5.86 -4.67 -0.44
N MET A 43 -5.62 -3.37 -0.23
CA MET A 43 -4.66 -2.88 0.74
C MET A 43 -5.32 -1.85 1.64
N SER A 44 -5.05 -1.90 2.93
CA SER A 44 -5.57 -0.91 3.89
C SER A 44 -4.60 -0.67 5.04
N VAL A 45 -4.63 0.56 5.56
CA VAL A 45 -3.83 0.98 6.71
C VAL A 45 -4.77 1.41 7.82
N ASP A 46 -4.73 0.68 8.92
CA ASP A 46 -5.46 1.02 10.14
C ASP A 46 -4.53 1.68 11.16
N LYS A 47 -5.08 2.07 12.33
CA LYS A 47 -4.29 2.69 13.41
C LYS A 47 -3.15 1.78 13.93
N ASN A 48 -3.27 0.47 13.74
CA ASN A 48 -2.38 -0.52 14.35
C ASN A 48 -1.84 -1.56 13.36
N PHE A 49 -2.47 -1.72 12.18
CA PHE A 49 -2.13 -2.77 11.24
C PHE A 49 -2.10 -2.27 9.80
N ILE A 50 -1.13 -2.76 9.05
CA ILE A 50 -1.10 -2.75 7.60
C ILE A 50 -1.71 -4.08 7.16
N ARG A 51 -2.70 -4.03 6.26
CA ARG A 51 -3.30 -5.23 5.68
C ARG A 51 -3.14 -5.22 4.18
N VAL A 52 -2.68 -6.34 3.64
CA VAL A 52 -2.60 -6.57 2.20
C VAL A 52 -3.22 -7.94 1.91
N SER A 53 -4.24 -7.98 1.07
CA SER A 53 -4.95 -9.19 0.68
C SER A 53 -4.89 -9.37 -0.83
N ILE A 54 -4.24 -10.43 -1.29
CA ILE A 54 -4.08 -10.73 -2.72
C ILE A 54 -4.74 -12.08 -3.02
N PRO A 55 -5.67 -12.16 -3.99
CA PRO A 55 -6.23 -13.43 -4.42
C PRO A 55 -5.15 -14.32 -5.06
N ASN A 56 -5.11 -15.58 -4.65
CA ASN A 56 -4.30 -16.61 -5.30
C ASN A 56 -5.05 -17.09 -6.53
N THR A 57 -4.42 -16.97 -7.70
CA THR A 57 -5.04 -17.38 -8.96
C THR A 57 -4.49 -18.72 -9.43
N ILE A 58 -5.39 -19.64 -9.77
CA ILE A 58 -5.08 -20.85 -10.52
C ILE A 58 -5.16 -20.49 -12.01
N LEU A 59 -4.16 -20.96 -12.79
CA LEU A 59 -4.00 -20.63 -14.20
C LEU A 59 -3.90 -19.12 -14.50
N GLY A 60 -3.65 -18.30 -13.47
CA GLY A 60 -3.49 -16.85 -13.59
C GLY A 60 -4.78 -16.03 -13.61
N PHE A 61 -5.97 -16.65 -13.78
CA PHE A 61 -7.24 -15.92 -13.89
C PHE A 61 -8.40 -16.44 -13.01
N ILE A 62 -8.28 -17.63 -12.41
CA ILE A 62 -9.34 -18.18 -11.54
C ILE A 62 -8.93 -18.00 -10.08
N PRO A 63 -9.60 -17.14 -9.30
CA PRO A 63 -9.31 -17.01 -7.88
C PRO A 63 -9.69 -18.31 -7.16
N ALA A 64 -8.73 -18.93 -6.47
CA ALA A 64 -8.96 -20.16 -5.71
C ALA A 64 -8.66 -20.02 -4.21
N GLY A 65 -8.44 -18.79 -3.77
CA GLY A 65 -8.12 -18.43 -2.39
C GLY A 65 -7.55 -17.02 -2.34
N LYS A 66 -7.04 -16.63 -1.17
CA LYS A 66 -6.35 -15.36 -0.96
C LYS A 66 -5.21 -15.52 0.03
N HIS A 67 -4.12 -14.81 -0.21
CA HIS A 67 -3.06 -14.57 0.74
C HIS A 67 -3.36 -13.26 1.46
N VAL A 68 -3.43 -13.29 2.79
CA VAL A 68 -3.67 -12.11 3.62
C VAL A 68 -2.46 -11.91 4.52
N ASP A 69 -1.84 -10.74 4.39
CA ASP A 69 -0.74 -10.31 5.24
C ASP A 69 -1.25 -9.19 6.15
N ASN A 70 -1.14 -9.41 7.46
CA ASN A 70 -1.50 -8.45 8.50
C ASN A 70 -0.25 -8.16 9.33
N SER A 71 0.33 -6.98 9.12
CA SER A 71 1.56 -6.57 9.80
C SER A 71 1.28 -5.43 10.79
N PRO A 72 1.58 -5.60 12.09
CA PRO A 72 1.43 -4.51 13.06
C PRO A 72 2.36 -3.35 12.72
N LEU A 73 1.86 -2.11 12.76
CA LEU A 73 2.66 -0.91 12.45
C LEU A 73 3.93 -0.81 13.32
N GLN A 74 3.84 -1.21 14.58
CA GLN A 74 4.98 -1.19 15.51
C GLN A 74 6.15 -2.09 15.10
N THR A 75 5.91 -3.08 14.23
CA THR A 75 6.96 -3.99 13.74
C THR A 75 7.60 -3.48 12.45
N VAL A 76 6.98 -2.50 11.79
CA VAL A 76 7.40 -1.99 10.50
C VAL A 76 8.50 -0.95 10.70
N SER A 77 9.71 -1.27 10.24
CA SER A 77 10.88 -0.40 10.39
C SER A 77 11.13 0.48 9.17
N ASN A 78 10.75 -0.02 7.99
CA ASN A 78 10.99 0.67 6.73
C ASN A 78 9.90 0.32 5.71
N VAL A 79 9.61 1.26 4.83
CA VAL A 79 8.69 1.12 3.69
C VAL A 79 9.34 1.78 2.49
N SER A 80 9.24 1.15 1.33
CA SER A 80 9.80 1.68 0.09
C SER A 80 9.01 1.21 -1.12
N VAL A 81 8.85 2.10 -2.08
CA VAL A 81 8.32 1.79 -3.41
C VAL A 81 9.43 1.84 -4.44
N GLY A 82 9.40 0.87 -5.35
CA GLY A 82 10.33 0.78 -6.46
C GLY A 82 9.68 0.20 -7.70
N THR A 83 10.49 -0.05 -8.72
CA THR A 83 10.08 -0.70 -9.97
C THR A 83 10.89 -1.98 -10.14
N SER A 84 10.21 -3.07 -10.48
CA SER A 84 10.81 -4.38 -10.74
C SER A 84 10.48 -4.82 -12.17
N TYR A 85 11.39 -5.56 -12.78
CA TYR A 85 11.26 -6.03 -14.15
C TYR A 85 11.42 -7.54 -14.22
N LYS A 86 10.38 -8.23 -14.69
CA LYS A 86 10.44 -9.66 -15.02
C LYS A 86 10.92 -9.82 -16.45
N LEU A 87 12.23 -10.01 -16.61
CA LEU A 87 12.87 -10.10 -17.93
C LEU A 87 12.36 -11.27 -18.78
N ALA A 88 12.02 -12.41 -18.18
CA ALA A 88 11.54 -13.58 -18.92
C ALA A 88 10.27 -13.27 -19.77
N PRO A 89 9.14 -12.80 -19.21
CA PRO A 89 7.99 -12.41 -20.01
C PRO A 89 8.25 -11.22 -20.93
N MET A 90 9.15 -10.29 -20.56
CA MET A 90 9.54 -9.18 -21.44
C MET A 90 10.24 -9.67 -22.69
N VAL A 91 11.25 -10.51 -22.56
CA VAL A 91 12.00 -11.05 -23.70
C VAL A 91 11.10 -11.90 -24.59
N ILE A 92 10.28 -12.78 -24.00
CA ILE A 92 9.32 -13.61 -24.75
C ILE A 92 8.30 -12.72 -25.48
N GLY A 93 7.73 -11.72 -24.80
CA GLY A 93 6.79 -10.78 -25.38
C GLY A 93 7.40 -9.98 -26.54
N LEU A 94 8.63 -9.51 -26.37
CA LEU A 94 9.37 -8.79 -27.41
C LEU A 94 9.62 -9.68 -28.63
N LEU A 95 10.06 -10.92 -28.44
CA LEU A 95 10.25 -11.86 -29.53
C LEU A 95 8.94 -12.11 -30.30
N LEU A 96 7.81 -12.25 -29.61
CA LEU A 96 6.50 -12.41 -30.24
C LEU A 96 6.11 -11.18 -31.06
N VAL A 97 6.33 -9.97 -30.54
CA VAL A 97 6.08 -8.72 -31.27
C VAL A 97 6.92 -8.66 -32.55
N LEU A 98 8.22 -8.95 -32.47
CA LEU A 98 9.13 -8.93 -33.63
C LEU A 98 8.72 -9.97 -34.68
N ASN A 99 8.35 -11.19 -34.26
CA ASN A 99 7.84 -12.23 -35.16
C ASN A 99 6.51 -11.84 -35.79
N GLY A 100 5.64 -11.16 -35.03
CA GLY A 100 4.35 -10.67 -35.52
C GLY A 100 4.52 -9.58 -36.58
N ILE A 101 5.42 -8.62 -36.34
CA ILE A 101 5.78 -7.58 -37.32
C ILE A 101 6.38 -8.22 -38.57
N GLY A 102 7.31 -9.17 -38.41
CA GLY A 102 7.89 -9.92 -39.54
C GLY A 102 6.87 -10.72 -40.35
N SER A 103 5.72 -11.03 -39.76
CA SER A 103 4.61 -11.75 -40.40
C SER A 103 3.42 -10.87 -40.76
N ILE A 104 3.55 -9.53 -40.77
CA ILE A 104 2.41 -8.60 -40.93
C ILE A 104 1.57 -8.84 -42.20
N SER A 105 2.19 -9.39 -43.25
CA SER A 105 1.52 -9.81 -44.49
C SER A 105 0.47 -10.91 -44.31
N LYS A 106 0.49 -11.64 -43.18
CA LYS A 106 -0.52 -12.65 -42.80
C LYS A 106 -1.79 -12.04 -42.19
N GLY A 107 -1.92 -10.70 -42.24
CA GLY A 107 -3.12 -9.97 -41.84
C GLY A 107 -3.46 -10.14 -40.35
N LEU A 108 -4.71 -10.50 -40.06
CA LEU A 108 -5.25 -10.54 -38.70
C LEU A 108 -4.44 -11.40 -37.72
N SER A 109 -3.92 -12.53 -38.18
CA SER A 109 -3.13 -13.45 -37.34
C SER A 109 -1.84 -12.79 -36.80
N ALA A 110 -1.20 -11.95 -37.62
CA ALA A 110 0.00 -11.23 -37.23
C ALA A 110 -0.33 -10.13 -36.21
N SER A 111 -1.42 -9.40 -36.41
CA SER A 111 -1.89 -8.38 -35.46
C SER A 111 -2.21 -8.98 -34.09
N ILE A 112 -2.85 -10.15 -34.03
CA ILE A 112 -3.12 -10.86 -32.78
C ILE A 112 -1.83 -11.24 -32.07
N LEU A 113 -0.84 -11.75 -32.80
CA LEU A 113 0.46 -12.12 -32.24
C LEU A 113 1.19 -10.90 -31.64
N ILE A 114 1.13 -9.75 -32.32
CA ILE A 114 1.70 -8.48 -31.84
C ILE A 114 1.01 -8.06 -30.53
N VAL A 115 -0.32 -8.10 -30.48
CA VAL A 115 -1.07 -7.73 -29.27
C VAL A 115 -0.73 -8.64 -28.10
N ILE A 116 -0.69 -9.96 -28.31
CA ILE A 116 -0.32 -10.93 -27.27
C ILE A 116 1.13 -10.69 -26.80
N GLY A 117 2.06 -10.46 -27.72
CA GLY A 117 3.44 -10.15 -27.41
C GLY A 117 3.59 -8.87 -26.60
N ALA A 118 2.86 -7.80 -26.96
CA ALA A 118 2.85 -6.55 -26.23
C ALA A 118 2.28 -6.71 -24.82
N LEU A 119 1.16 -7.44 -24.66
CA LEU A 119 0.59 -7.72 -23.34
C LEU A 119 1.56 -8.51 -22.44
N LEU A 120 2.25 -9.50 -22.99
CA LEU A 120 3.29 -10.24 -22.27
C LEU A 120 4.48 -9.34 -21.89
N PHE A 121 4.89 -8.46 -22.81
CA PHE A 121 5.98 -7.51 -22.56
C PHE A 121 5.66 -6.59 -21.39
N PHE A 122 4.53 -5.88 -21.46
CA PHE A 122 4.10 -4.95 -20.43
C PHE A 122 3.74 -5.65 -19.11
N SER A 123 3.30 -6.91 -19.14
CA SER A 123 3.08 -7.72 -17.92
C SER A 123 4.35 -7.91 -17.09
N GLY A 124 5.53 -7.81 -17.72
CA GLY A 124 6.81 -7.90 -17.04
C GLY A 124 7.23 -6.63 -16.29
N ILE A 125 6.60 -5.48 -16.55
CA ILE A 125 6.86 -4.23 -15.82
C ILE A 125 5.99 -4.23 -14.55
N LYS A 126 6.63 -4.15 -13.38
CA LYS A 126 5.97 -4.22 -12.08
C LYS A 126 6.35 -3.01 -11.21
N THR A 127 5.41 -2.56 -10.40
CA THR A 127 5.70 -1.70 -9.25
C THR A 127 5.91 -2.61 -8.04
N SER A 128 7.01 -2.44 -7.31
CA SER A 128 7.33 -3.23 -6.12
C SER A 128 7.13 -2.37 -4.87
N PHE A 129 6.29 -2.85 -3.96
CA PHE A 129 6.17 -2.31 -2.61
C PHE A 129 6.94 -3.22 -1.66
N ALA A 130 7.94 -2.68 -0.97
CA ALA A 130 8.72 -3.42 0.00
C ALA A 130 8.57 -2.78 1.38
N TYR A 131 8.35 -3.60 2.39
CA TYR A 131 8.34 -3.16 3.78
C TYR A 131 9.08 -4.17 4.66
N GLU A 132 9.78 -3.66 5.66
CA GLU A 132 10.53 -4.49 6.60
C GLU A 132 9.75 -4.64 7.90
N ARG A 133 9.60 -5.88 8.36
CA ARG A 133 9.03 -6.18 9.68
C ARG A 133 9.99 -7.01 10.51
N SER A 134 10.32 -6.55 11.71
CA SER A 134 11.21 -7.28 12.63
C SER A 134 12.53 -7.75 11.97
N GLY A 135 13.08 -6.94 11.05
CA GLY A 135 14.31 -7.25 10.31
C GLY A 135 14.14 -8.18 9.10
N ILE A 136 12.91 -8.57 8.74
CA ILE A 136 12.61 -9.39 7.55
C ILE A 136 11.88 -8.52 6.51
N GLY A 137 12.49 -8.38 5.33
CA GLY A 137 11.87 -7.71 4.19
C GLY A 137 10.73 -8.53 3.58
N GLN A 138 9.60 -7.88 3.31
CA GLN A 138 8.48 -8.40 2.54
C GLN A 138 8.34 -7.57 1.27
N VAL A 139 8.14 -8.23 0.14
CA VAL A 139 7.97 -7.57 -1.16
C VAL A 139 6.66 -8.02 -1.77
N VAL A 140 5.85 -7.04 -2.18
CA VAL A 140 4.60 -7.22 -2.89
C VAL A 140 4.73 -6.57 -4.27
N GLU A 141 4.39 -7.31 -5.32
CA GLU A 141 4.47 -6.83 -6.69
C GLU A 141 3.09 -6.48 -7.25
N PHE A 142 3.02 -5.35 -7.94
CA PHE A 142 1.84 -4.79 -8.55
C PHE A 142 2.10 -4.58 -10.05
N PRO A 143 1.06 -4.58 -10.90
CA PRO A 143 1.18 -4.10 -12.27
C PRO A 143 1.65 -2.62 -12.30
N PHE A 144 2.45 -2.25 -13.30
CA PHE A 144 3.01 -0.89 -13.39
C PHE A 144 1.99 0.26 -13.36
N PHE A 145 0.76 0.03 -13.85
CA PHE A 145 -0.28 1.07 -13.88
C PHE A 145 -0.93 1.31 -12.50
N GLU A 146 -0.66 0.44 -11.52
CA GLU A 146 -1.10 0.61 -10.13
C GLU A 146 -0.11 1.46 -9.31
N SER A 147 0.94 2.03 -9.94
CA SER A 147 1.99 2.76 -9.22
C SER A 147 1.47 3.90 -8.37
N ASN A 148 0.46 4.64 -8.85
CA ASN A 148 -0.14 5.74 -8.09
C ASN A 148 -0.81 5.24 -6.81
N HIS A 149 -1.59 4.17 -6.87
CA HIS A 149 -2.22 3.59 -5.68
C HIS A 149 -1.17 3.06 -4.69
N VAL A 150 -0.06 2.51 -5.20
CA VAL A 150 1.04 2.03 -4.35
C VAL A 150 1.76 3.17 -3.63
N HIS A 151 2.02 4.30 -4.29
CA HIS A 151 2.61 5.49 -3.67
C HIS A 151 1.67 6.16 -2.66
N GLU A 152 0.38 6.17 -2.96
CA GLU A 152 -0.63 6.66 -2.02
C GLU A 152 -0.68 5.78 -0.77
N PHE A 153 -0.66 4.46 -0.95
CA PHE A 153 -0.60 3.50 0.15
C PHE A 153 0.67 3.65 0.99
N GLU A 154 1.83 3.83 0.36
CA GLU A 154 3.10 4.16 1.04
C GLU A 154 2.96 5.42 1.90
N SER A 155 2.40 6.49 1.33
CA SER A 155 2.18 7.76 2.04
C SER A 155 1.26 7.57 3.26
N GLN A 156 0.16 6.82 3.11
CA GLN A 156 -0.74 6.49 4.21
C GLN A 156 -0.04 5.71 5.33
N ILE A 157 0.89 4.81 5.00
CA ILE A 157 1.67 4.08 6.01
C ILE A 157 2.63 5.00 6.72
N ILE A 158 3.38 5.85 6.00
CA ILE A 158 4.33 6.81 6.58
C ILE A 158 3.60 7.75 7.55
N ASP A 159 2.44 8.27 7.17
CA ASP A 159 1.61 9.11 8.03
C ASP A 159 1.14 8.36 9.28
N ALA A 160 0.71 7.11 9.13
CA ALA A 160 0.27 6.30 10.26
C ALA A 160 1.41 5.92 11.21
N LEU A 161 2.61 5.66 10.68
CA LEU A 161 3.82 5.40 11.48
C LEU A 161 4.25 6.65 12.26
N THR A 162 4.21 7.82 11.63
CA THR A 162 4.54 9.10 12.27
C THR A 162 3.58 9.39 13.42
N LYS A 163 2.26 9.28 13.17
CA LYS A 163 1.22 9.43 14.21
C LYS A 163 1.43 8.44 15.37
N TYR A 164 1.85 7.21 15.08
CA TYR A 164 2.14 6.20 16.11
C TYR A 164 3.38 6.54 16.93
N GLN A 165 4.45 7.04 16.29
CA GLN A 165 5.68 7.47 16.96
C GLN A 165 5.42 8.68 17.87
N ASP A 166 4.75 9.72 17.37
CA ASP A 166 4.40 10.92 18.13
C ASP A 166 3.61 10.59 19.40
N ALA A 167 2.62 9.69 19.28
CA ALA A 167 1.81 9.25 20.41
C ALA A 167 2.67 8.54 21.47
N ARG A 168 3.62 7.70 21.04
CA ARG A 168 4.53 6.98 21.93
C ARG A 168 5.49 7.94 22.64
N ASP A 169 6.04 8.91 21.91
CA ASP A 169 6.99 9.86 22.44
C ASP A 169 6.32 10.82 23.44
N ALA A 170 5.07 11.24 23.17
CA ALA A 170 4.25 11.99 24.13
C ALA A 170 3.98 11.20 25.41
N MET A 171 3.68 9.90 25.32
CA MET A 171 3.51 9.04 26.49
C MET A 171 4.82 8.89 27.28
N ALA A 172 5.94 8.69 26.60
CA ALA A 172 7.25 8.59 27.24
C ALA A 172 7.62 9.87 28.00
N ALA A 173 7.38 11.04 27.41
CA ALA A 173 7.59 12.33 28.06
C ALA A 173 6.73 12.50 29.33
N ASN A 174 5.44 12.12 29.26
CA ASN A 174 4.54 12.16 30.42
C ASN A 174 5.02 11.23 31.55
N MET A 175 5.48 10.02 31.20
CA MET A 175 6.01 9.06 32.19
C MET A 175 7.30 9.57 32.85
N ALA A 176 8.21 10.18 32.09
CA ALA A 176 9.44 10.77 32.61
C ALA A 176 9.14 11.94 33.57
N GLY A 177 8.17 12.80 33.21
CA GLY A 177 7.71 13.88 34.08
C GLY A 177 7.10 13.37 35.39
N ALA A 178 6.25 12.34 35.32
CA ALA A 178 5.65 11.73 36.51
C ALA A 178 6.72 11.11 37.44
N ALA A 179 7.71 10.40 36.89
CA ALA A 179 8.82 9.85 37.67
C ALA A 179 9.61 10.94 38.39
N THR A 180 9.92 12.04 37.71
CA THR A 180 10.64 13.18 38.29
C THR A 180 9.88 13.81 39.45
N ILE A 181 8.54 13.94 39.34
CA ILE A 181 7.69 14.45 40.43
C ILE A 181 7.71 13.47 41.63
N VAL A 182 7.60 12.17 41.37
CA VAL A 182 7.64 11.14 42.42
C VAL A 182 8.97 11.17 43.17
N ASP A 183 10.09 11.35 42.47
CA ASP A 183 11.41 11.43 43.08
C ASP A 183 11.60 12.73 43.89
N ALA A 184 11.12 13.87 43.38
CA ALA A 184 11.12 15.13 44.13
C ALA A 184 10.31 15.04 45.43
N ILE A 185 9.16 14.34 45.42
CA ILE A 185 8.35 14.11 46.63
C ILE A 185 9.11 13.23 47.64
N LYS A 186 9.82 12.20 47.19
CA LYS A 186 10.62 11.34 48.08
C LYS A 186 11.78 12.11 48.70
N GLN A 187 12.47 12.96 47.94
CA GLN A 187 13.57 13.79 48.43
C GLN A 187 13.11 14.83 49.46
N ASN A 188 11.94 15.44 49.28
CA ASN A 188 11.40 16.43 50.24
C ASN A 188 10.82 15.80 51.52
N ARG A 189 10.73 14.46 51.60
CA ARG A 189 10.27 13.72 52.79
C ARG A 189 11.41 13.08 53.60
N MET A 190 12.65 13.22 53.15
CA MET A 190 13.87 12.86 53.88
C MET A 190 14.50 14.12 54.47
#